data_AF-Q9XTM2-F1
#
_entry.id   AF-Q9XTM2-F1
#
_cell.length_a   1.000
_cell.length_b   1.000
_cell.length_c   1.000
_cell.angle_alpha   90.00
_cell.angle_beta   90.00
_cell.angle_gamma   90.00
#
_symmetry.space_group_name_H-M   'P 1'
#
loop_
_entity.id
_entity.type
_entity.pdbx_description
1 polymer ?
#
loop_
_entity_poly.entity_id
_entity_poly.type
_entity_poly.pdbx_seq_one_letter_code
_entity_poly.pdbx_strand_id
1 'polypeptide(L)'
;MQVLTIALFLGIVATASACASMAAPGTTVTTVTTSVTTVSADEESTGILSANERSLIRKTWDQAKKDGDVAPQVLFRFIKAHPEYQKKFSKFADVPQSELLTNGNFLAQAYTILAGLNVVIQSLSSQELLANQLNVLGGAHQPRGVTPAMFEEFGVIVEQVLEEELGNGFSAEARQAWKHGIHALVAGVSKTLKNPEDLADPQTKLTLHQIRDVQRSWENIRSGRNALVSSIFVKLFKETPRVQKHFAKFSSVAVDSLAGHADYEKQVALVADRLDTIISAMDDKLQLLGNIYYMKYTHLERGISRDTFEDFGRLLLDVLGASGVSSDDLDSWKGVLAVFVNGVSPKK
;
A
#
# COMPACT_ATOMS: atom_id res chain seq x y z
N MET A 1 -13.45 -13.46 26.75
CA MET A 1 -13.88 -12.18 27.33
C MET A 1 -12.96 -11.08 26.82
N GLN A 2 -13.40 -10.29 25.85
CA GLN A 2 -13.22 -8.83 25.76
C GLN A 2 -13.80 -8.37 24.42
N VAL A 3 -14.93 -7.67 24.52
CA VAL A 3 -15.63 -6.99 23.46
C VAL A 3 -15.00 -5.60 23.35
N LEU A 4 -14.47 -5.23 22.18
CA LEU A 4 -14.04 -3.87 21.90
C LEU A 4 -15.02 -3.27 20.89
N THR A 5 -16.02 -2.60 21.46
CA THR A 5 -17.00 -1.75 20.80
C THR A 5 -16.27 -0.50 20.30
N ILE A 6 -16.18 -0.31 18.98
CA ILE A 6 -15.72 0.95 18.39
C ILE A 6 -16.95 1.84 18.23
N ALA A 7 -17.14 2.73 19.19
CA ALA A 7 -18.02 3.88 19.08
C ALA A 7 -17.23 5.11 19.55
N LEU A 8 -17.54 6.24 18.92
CA LEU A 8 -17.21 7.61 19.33
C LEU A 8 -15.83 8.16 18.90
N PHE A 9 -15.84 8.97 17.84
CA PHE A 9 -15.11 10.24 17.84
C PHE A 9 -16.03 11.31 17.22
N LEU A 10 -16.76 12.02 18.09
CA LEU A 10 -17.43 13.30 17.78
C LEU A 10 -16.58 14.42 18.38
N GLY A 11 -16.10 15.32 17.54
CA GLY A 11 -15.48 16.58 17.92
C GLY A 11 -16.44 17.73 17.67
N ILE A 12 -16.99 18.26 18.76
CA ILE A 12 -17.86 19.44 18.83
C ILE A 12 -17.00 20.70 18.72
N VAL A 13 -17.41 21.67 17.89
CA VAL A 13 -17.38 23.10 18.26
C VAL A 13 -18.64 23.75 17.73
N ALA A 14 -19.63 23.89 18.62
CA ALA A 14 -20.73 24.82 18.46
C ALA A 14 -20.50 25.96 19.44
N THR A 15 -20.42 27.20 18.96
CA THR A 15 -20.76 28.37 19.75
C THR A 15 -21.96 29.04 19.09
N ALA A 16 -23.11 28.87 19.73
CA ALA A 16 -24.31 29.64 19.48
C ALA A 16 -24.16 31.01 20.15
N SER A 17 -24.69 32.06 19.52
CA SER A 17 -25.40 33.09 20.26
C SER A 17 -26.43 33.76 19.37
N ALA A 18 -27.69 33.66 19.78
CA ALA A 18 -28.85 34.25 19.15
C ALA A 18 -29.22 35.58 19.82
N CYS A 19 -29.68 36.52 18.98
CA CYS A 19 -30.52 37.70 19.20
C CYS A 19 -30.87 38.17 20.63
N ALA A 20 -30.67 39.47 20.88
CA ALA A 20 -31.67 40.32 21.55
C ALA A 20 -31.42 41.81 21.26
N SER A 21 -32.45 42.46 20.72
CA SER A 21 -32.65 43.90 20.60
C SER A 21 -32.85 44.57 21.96
N MET A 22 -32.23 45.73 22.22
CA MET A 22 -32.84 46.87 22.92
C MET A 22 -32.09 48.15 22.52
N ALA A 23 -32.84 49.17 22.11
CA ALA A 23 -32.35 50.49 21.72
C ALA A 23 -32.20 51.41 22.95
N ALA A 24 -31.14 52.21 22.96
CA ALA A 24 -31.05 53.50 23.67
C ALA A 24 -30.10 54.44 22.88
N PRO A 25 -30.33 55.76 22.89
CA PRO A 25 -29.93 56.65 21.79
C PRO A 25 -28.57 57.32 22.01
N GLY A 26 -27.87 57.59 20.91
CA GLY A 26 -26.78 58.56 20.87
C GLY A 26 -25.40 57.95 20.64
N THR A 27 -25.14 57.47 19.43
CA THR A 27 -23.77 57.41 18.91
C THR A 27 -23.80 57.49 17.39
N THR A 28 -23.02 58.43 16.85
CA THR A 28 -22.90 58.73 15.42
C THR A 28 -22.38 57.50 14.68
N VAL A 29 -23.21 56.86 13.84
CA VAL A 29 -22.79 55.76 12.97
C VAL A 29 -22.46 56.34 11.60
N THR A 30 -21.17 56.30 11.25
CA THR A 30 -20.69 56.56 9.89
C THR A 30 -21.17 55.44 8.98
N THR A 31 -22.10 55.74 8.08
CA THR A 31 -22.60 54.81 7.08
C THR A 31 -21.51 54.55 6.03
N VAL A 32 -20.79 53.44 6.14
CA VAL A 32 -19.96 52.91 5.06
C VAL A 32 -20.89 52.17 4.10
N THR A 33 -21.11 52.76 2.92
CA THR A 33 -21.84 52.10 1.83
C THR A 33 -20.93 51.03 1.23
N THR A 34 -21.08 49.78 1.65
CA THR A 34 -20.43 48.65 0.98
C THR A 34 -21.32 48.21 -0.17
N SER A 35 -20.90 48.51 -1.39
CA SER A 35 -21.51 48.00 -2.62
C SER A 35 -21.52 46.48 -2.58
N VAL A 36 -22.71 45.87 -2.53
CA VAL A 36 -22.87 44.43 -2.68
C VAL A 36 -22.67 44.12 -4.16
N THR A 37 -21.43 43.83 -4.54
CA THR A 37 -21.15 43.11 -5.78
C THR A 37 -21.63 41.68 -5.55
N THR A 38 -22.74 41.31 -6.18
CA THR A 38 -23.15 39.92 -6.34
C THR A 38 -22.06 39.22 -7.15
N VAL A 39 -21.11 38.60 -6.45
CA VAL A 39 -20.18 37.64 -7.04
C VAL A 39 -21.02 36.44 -7.44
N SER A 40 -21.22 36.28 -8.75
CA SER A 40 -21.79 35.08 -9.33
C SER A 40 -20.97 33.90 -8.85
N ALA A 41 -21.66 32.94 -8.24
CA ALA A 41 -21.10 31.66 -7.84
C ALA A 41 -20.83 30.80 -9.09
N ASP A 42 -19.78 31.16 -9.82
CA ASP A 42 -19.05 30.26 -10.69
C ASP A 42 -17.63 30.14 -10.10
N GLU A 43 -17.53 29.43 -8.98
CA GLU A 43 -16.30 28.70 -8.72
C GLU A 43 -16.34 27.44 -9.60
N GLU A 44 -15.64 27.52 -10.73
CA GLU A 44 -15.12 26.34 -11.43
C GLU A 44 -14.41 25.44 -10.40
N SER A 45 -15.16 24.46 -9.93
CA SER A 45 -14.72 23.45 -8.97
C SER A 45 -13.58 22.65 -9.60
N THR A 46 -12.35 22.98 -9.21
CA THR A 46 -11.13 22.16 -9.38
C THR A 46 -11.15 20.83 -8.61
N GLY A 47 -12.32 20.44 -8.09
CA GLY A 47 -12.53 19.16 -7.41
C GLY A 47 -12.74 17.99 -8.35
N ILE A 48 -12.36 16.80 -7.86
CA ILE A 48 -12.50 15.51 -8.53
C ILE A 48 -13.94 15.20 -8.99
N LEU A 49 -14.95 15.82 -8.36
CA LEU A 49 -16.38 15.75 -8.72
C LEU A 49 -17.00 17.15 -8.71
N SER A 50 -17.81 17.45 -9.72
CA SER A 50 -18.63 18.68 -9.80
C SER A 50 -19.72 18.72 -8.74
N ALA A 51 -20.24 19.92 -8.43
CA ALA A 51 -21.34 20.07 -7.48
C ALA A 51 -22.61 19.32 -7.90
N ASN A 52 -22.88 19.25 -9.22
CA ASN A 52 -24.01 18.50 -9.77
C ASN A 52 -23.85 16.99 -9.53
N GLU A 53 -22.68 16.43 -9.82
CA GLU A 53 -22.41 15.00 -9.60
C GLU A 53 -22.54 14.62 -8.12
N ARG A 54 -22.00 15.44 -7.22
CA ARG A 54 -22.13 15.22 -5.76
C ARG A 54 -23.59 15.23 -5.33
N SER A 55 -24.41 16.11 -5.91
CA SER A 55 -25.85 16.18 -5.66
C SER A 55 -26.58 14.94 -6.18
N LEU A 56 -26.27 14.50 -7.40
CA LEU A 56 -26.87 13.31 -8.02
C LEU A 56 -26.56 12.03 -7.22
N ILE A 57 -25.30 11.82 -6.82
CA ILE A 57 -24.89 10.69 -6.00
C ILE A 57 -25.67 10.68 -4.68
N ARG A 58 -25.69 11.81 -3.96
CA ARG A 58 -26.43 11.92 -2.68
C ARG A 58 -27.92 11.64 -2.84
N LYS A 59 -28.58 12.26 -3.83
CA LYS A 59 -30.01 12.12 -4.06
C LYS A 59 -30.40 10.67 -4.37
N THR A 60 -29.66 10.04 -5.29
CA THR A 60 -29.94 8.66 -5.70
C THR A 60 -29.59 7.66 -4.59
N TRP A 61 -28.51 7.91 -3.83
CA TRP A 61 -28.21 7.14 -2.62
C TRP A 61 -29.33 7.21 -1.57
N ASP A 62 -29.83 8.41 -1.27
CA ASP A 62 -30.89 8.62 -0.30
C ASP A 62 -32.22 7.97 -0.71
N GLN A 63 -32.43 7.76 -2.02
CA GLN A 63 -33.57 7.01 -2.52
C GLN A 63 -33.35 5.50 -2.38
N ALA A 64 -32.20 4.98 -2.84
CA ALA A 64 -31.92 3.56 -2.85
C ALA A 64 -31.84 2.98 -1.44
N LYS A 65 -31.13 3.64 -0.52
CA LYS A 65 -30.88 3.12 0.85
C LYS A 65 -32.13 3.01 1.74
N LYS A 66 -33.28 3.50 1.27
CA LYS A 66 -34.57 3.32 1.96
C LYS A 66 -35.06 1.87 1.85
N ASP A 67 -34.64 1.16 0.83
CA ASP A 67 -34.84 -0.28 0.76
C ASP A 67 -33.85 -0.97 1.73
N GLY A 68 -34.39 -1.76 2.65
CA GLY A 68 -33.62 -2.47 3.66
C GLY A 68 -32.72 -3.57 3.08
N ASP A 69 -32.99 -4.01 1.85
CA ASP A 69 -32.31 -5.11 1.20
C ASP A 69 -31.04 -4.66 0.45
N VAL A 70 -30.85 -3.36 0.19
CA VAL A 70 -29.64 -2.85 -0.51
C VAL A 70 -28.35 -3.32 0.15
N ALA A 71 -28.26 -3.21 1.48
CA ALA A 71 -27.04 -3.60 2.22
C ALA A 71 -26.70 -5.09 2.05
N PRO A 72 -27.59 -6.02 2.42
CA PRO A 72 -27.36 -7.45 2.20
C PRO A 72 -27.08 -7.79 0.73
N GLN A 73 -27.79 -7.18 -0.22
CA GLN A 73 -27.65 -7.46 -1.66
C GLN A 73 -26.28 -7.04 -2.20
N VAL A 74 -25.77 -5.86 -1.83
CA VAL A 74 -24.44 -5.40 -2.24
C VAL A 74 -23.36 -6.38 -1.77
N LEU A 75 -23.34 -6.73 -0.49
CA LEU A 75 -22.30 -7.63 0.03
C LEU A 75 -22.45 -9.06 -0.52
N PHE A 76 -23.68 -9.53 -0.72
CA PHE A 76 -23.94 -10.87 -1.24
C PHE A 76 -23.46 -11.00 -2.68
N ARG A 77 -23.79 -10.03 -3.54
CA ARG A 77 -23.37 -10.01 -4.94
C ARG A 77 -21.86 -9.85 -5.08
N PHE A 78 -21.24 -9.04 -4.21
CA PHE A 78 -19.78 -8.90 -4.18
C PHE A 78 -19.09 -10.22 -3.86
N ILE A 79 -19.56 -10.96 -2.85
CA ILE A 79 -19.02 -12.30 -2.52
C ILE A 79 -19.33 -13.33 -3.61
N LYS A 80 -20.50 -13.26 -4.24
CA LYS A 80 -20.87 -14.16 -5.33
C LYS A 80 -19.99 -13.94 -6.57
N ALA A 81 -19.67 -12.68 -6.90
CA ALA A 81 -18.79 -12.31 -8.01
C ALA A 81 -17.32 -12.62 -7.70
N HIS A 82 -16.90 -12.47 -6.44
CA HIS A 82 -15.53 -12.68 -5.98
C HIS A 82 -15.48 -13.60 -4.73
N PRO A 83 -15.68 -14.93 -4.90
CA PRO A 83 -15.76 -15.88 -3.79
C PRO A 83 -14.52 -15.88 -2.88
N GLU A 84 -13.34 -15.59 -3.45
CA GLU A 84 -12.07 -15.50 -2.73
C GLU A 84 -12.06 -14.40 -1.66
N TYR A 85 -12.88 -13.36 -1.79
CA TYR A 85 -12.97 -12.27 -0.81
C TYR A 85 -13.76 -12.64 0.43
N GLN A 86 -14.60 -13.67 0.37
CA GLN A 86 -15.32 -14.15 1.55
C GLN A 86 -14.35 -14.53 2.69
N LYS A 87 -13.19 -15.09 2.35
CA LYS A 87 -12.15 -15.47 3.33
C LYS A 87 -11.58 -14.30 4.12
N LYS A 88 -11.75 -13.06 3.65
CA LYS A 88 -11.33 -11.85 4.38
C LYS A 88 -12.28 -11.51 5.54
N PHE A 89 -13.48 -12.09 5.57
CA PHE A 89 -14.47 -11.86 6.61
C PHE A 89 -14.54 -13.05 7.58
N SER A 90 -13.64 -13.10 8.55
CA SER A 90 -13.45 -14.25 9.45
C SER A 90 -14.72 -14.78 10.14
N LYS A 91 -15.71 -13.93 10.41
CA LYS A 91 -16.97 -14.32 11.07
C LYS A 91 -17.93 -15.14 10.19
N PHE A 92 -17.71 -15.18 8.88
CA PHE A 92 -18.50 -15.95 7.93
C PHE A 92 -17.65 -16.51 6.77
N ALA A 93 -16.35 -16.65 6.97
CA ALA A 93 -15.39 -17.09 5.95
C ALA A 93 -15.70 -18.49 5.39
N ASP A 94 -16.31 -19.36 6.19
CA ASP A 94 -16.62 -20.75 5.85
C ASP A 94 -18.13 -21.02 5.75
N VAL A 95 -18.97 -19.99 5.84
CA VAL A 95 -20.42 -20.13 5.68
C VAL A 95 -20.74 -20.39 4.21
N PRO A 96 -21.54 -21.42 3.86
CA PRO A 96 -21.97 -21.65 2.49
C PRO A 96 -22.65 -20.39 1.91
N GLN A 97 -22.34 -20.02 0.66
CA GLN A 97 -22.90 -18.80 0.06
C GLN A 97 -24.43 -18.78 0.10
N SER A 98 -25.09 -19.92 -0.09
CA SER A 98 -26.55 -20.07 -0.01
C SER A 98 -27.16 -19.68 1.34
N GLU A 99 -26.37 -19.66 2.41
CA GLU A 99 -26.83 -19.38 3.78
C GLU A 99 -26.51 -17.94 4.23
N LEU A 100 -25.74 -17.17 3.44
CA LEU A 100 -25.24 -15.86 3.82
C LEU A 100 -26.35 -14.86 4.13
N LEU A 101 -27.41 -14.81 3.31
CA LEU A 101 -28.51 -13.86 3.48
C LEU A 101 -29.30 -14.08 4.79
N THR A 102 -29.20 -15.26 5.40
CA THR A 102 -29.80 -15.59 6.70
C THR A 102 -28.80 -15.55 7.86
N ASN A 103 -27.51 -15.36 7.57
CA ASN A 103 -26.45 -15.39 8.57
C ASN A 103 -26.33 -14.03 9.28
N GLY A 104 -26.51 -14.02 10.61
CA GLY A 104 -26.47 -12.79 11.40
C GLY A 104 -25.14 -12.02 11.34
N ASN A 105 -23.99 -12.71 11.23
CA ASN A 105 -22.69 -12.04 11.11
C ASN A 105 -22.52 -11.38 9.74
N PHE A 106 -22.99 -12.04 8.68
CA PHE A 106 -23.02 -11.47 7.34
C PHE A 106 -23.91 -10.22 7.29
N LEU A 107 -25.13 -10.31 7.80
CA LEU A 107 -26.06 -9.17 7.83
C LEU A 107 -25.49 -7.99 8.62
N ALA A 108 -24.92 -8.25 9.80
CA ALA A 108 -24.26 -7.20 10.59
C ALA A 108 -23.11 -6.52 9.83
N GLN A 109 -22.32 -7.30 9.09
CA GLN A 109 -21.23 -6.76 8.27
C GLN A 109 -21.75 -5.96 7.07
N ALA A 110 -22.81 -6.42 6.42
CA ALA A 110 -23.46 -5.72 5.30
C ALA A 110 -23.93 -4.32 5.72
N TYR A 111 -24.63 -4.21 6.86
CA TYR A 111 -25.07 -2.92 7.39
C TYR A 111 -23.90 -2.05 7.87
N THR A 112 -22.81 -2.65 8.37
CA THR A 112 -21.59 -1.90 8.73
C THR A 112 -20.95 -1.27 7.49
N ILE A 113 -20.88 -2.00 6.38
CA ILE A 113 -20.35 -1.49 5.11
C ILE A 113 -21.25 -0.38 4.57
N LEU A 114 -22.58 -0.56 4.61
CA LEU A 114 -23.54 0.45 4.19
C LEU A 114 -23.40 1.75 5.00
N ALA A 115 -23.22 1.64 6.32
CA ALA A 115 -22.98 2.80 7.18
C ALA A 115 -21.69 3.52 6.78
N GLY A 116 -20.60 2.78 6.50
CA GLY A 116 -19.34 3.35 6.00
C GLY A 116 -19.50 4.07 4.67
N LEU A 117 -20.20 3.46 3.70
CA LEU A 117 -20.49 4.07 2.40
C LEU A 117 -21.34 5.35 2.57
N ASN A 118 -22.32 5.34 3.48
CA ASN A 118 -23.12 6.52 3.78
C ASN A 118 -22.27 7.67 4.34
N VAL A 119 -21.28 7.39 5.19
CA VAL A 119 -20.34 8.41 5.68
C VAL A 119 -19.54 9.02 4.53
N VAL A 120 -18.99 8.20 3.62
CA VAL A 120 -18.26 8.69 2.44
C VAL A 120 -19.14 9.59 1.57
N ILE A 121 -20.38 9.20 1.34
CA ILE A 121 -21.33 9.98 0.54
C ILE A 121 -21.72 11.30 1.22
N GLN A 122 -21.86 11.31 2.55
CA GLN A 122 -22.09 12.54 3.32
C GLN A 122 -20.89 13.50 3.25
N SER A 123 -19.66 12.97 3.17
CA SER A 123 -18.45 13.76 3.00
C SER A 123 -18.33 14.42 1.61
N LEU A 124 -19.17 14.08 0.63
CA LEU A 124 -19.26 14.80 -0.66
C LEU A 124 -19.75 16.25 -0.54
N SER A 125 -20.09 16.70 0.68
CA SER A 125 -20.41 18.09 0.96
C SER A 125 -19.22 19.04 0.77
N SER A 126 -17.97 18.59 0.96
CA SER A 126 -16.77 19.36 0.64
C SER A 126 -15.61 18.45 0.23
N GLN A 127 -14.68 18.98 -0.59
CA GLN A 127 -13.52 18.22 -1.05
C GLN A 127 -12.58 17.86 0.12
N GLU A 128 -12.45 18.75 1.11
CA GLU A 128 -11.62 18.52 2.30
C GLU A 128 -12.16 17.36 3.16
N LEU A 129 -13.47 17.34 3.44
CA LEU A 129 -14.11 16.27 4.19
C LEU A 129 -13.99 14.93 3.47
N LEU A 130 -14.18 14.95 2.14
CA LEU A 130 -13.98 13.77 1.31
C LEU A 130 -12.54 13.27 1.41
N ALA A 131 -11.54 14.13 1.19
CA ALA A 131 -10.13 13.74 1.25
C ALA A 131 -9.74 13.13 2.62
N ASN A 132 -10.15 13.76 3.71
CA ASN A 132 -9.92 13.24 5.06
C ASN A 132 -10.58 11.87 5.27
N GLN A 133 -11.83 11.72 4.81
CA GLN A 133 -12.55 10.46 4.93
C GLN A 133 -11.91 9.33 4.10
N LEU A 134 -11.42 9.62 2.89
CA LEU A 134 -10.74 8.64 2.04
C LEU A 134 -9.40 8.20 2.65
N ASN A 135 -8.66 9.11 3.28
CA ASN A 135 -7.43 8.78 4.00
C ASN A 135 -7.69 7.83 5.18
N VAL A 136 -8.72 8.12 5.99
CA VAL A 136 -9.13 7.26 7.10
C VAL A 136 -9.60 5.90 6.59
N LEU A 137 -10.36 5.88 5.49
CA LEU A 137 -10.89 4.66 4.90
C LEU A 137 -9.78 3.75 4.39
N GLY A 138 -8.85 4.28 3.58
CA GLY A 138 -7.74 3.47 3.07
C GLY A 138 -6.79 3.02 4.18
N GLY A 139 -6.47 3.89 5.15
CA GLY A 139 -5.68 3.51 6.33
C GLY A 139 -6.31 2.37 7.15
N ALA A 140 -7.64 2.34 7.29
CA ALA A 140 -8.34 1.26 8.00
C ALA A 140 -8.37 -0.06 7.21
N HIS A 141 -8.31 -0.01 5.87
CA HIS A 141 -8.36 -1.19 5.00
C HIS A 141 -6.99 -1.74 4.61
N GLN A 142 -5.94 -0.92 4.71
CA GLN A 142 -4.54 -1.31 4.49
C GLN A 142 -4.09 -2.52 5.32
N PRO A 143 -4.28 -2.59 6.66
CA PRO A 143 -3.86 -3.75 7.44
C PRO A 143 -4.68 -5.03 7.15
N ARG A 144 -5.80 -4.91 6.43
CA ARG A 144 -6.66 -6.03 6.02
C ARG A 144 -6.25 -6.63 4.67
N GLY A 145 -5.18 -6.11 4.06
CA GLY A 145 -4.71 -6.54 2.74
C GLY A 145 -5.76 -6.30 1.65
N VAL A 146 -6.46 -5.17 1.74
CA VAL A 146 -7.40 -4.73 0.70
C VAL A 146 -6.63 -3.90 -0.33
N THR A 147 -6.95 -4.11 -1.60
CA THR A 147 -6.28 -3.44 -2.73
C THR A 147 -7.21 -2.43 -3.39
N PRO A 148 -6.68 -1.48 -4.18
CA PRO A 148 -7.49 -0.61 -5.02
C PRO A 148 -8.46 -1.37 -5.94
N ALA A 149 -8.02 -2.50 -6.51
CA ALA A 149 -8.86 -3.34 -7.36
C ALA A 149 -10.12 -3.86 -6.63
N MET A 150 -10.00 -4.24 -5.35
CA MET A 150 -11.15 -4.67 -4.56
C MET A 150 -12.18 -3.54 -4.36
N PHE A 151 -11.74 -2.28 -4.25
CA PHE A 151 -12.64 -1.12 -4.18
C PHE A 151 -13.32 -0.84 -5.53
N GLU A 152 -12.59 -1.00 -6.64
CA GLU A 152 -13.14 -0.88 -7.99
C GLU A 152 -14.25 -1.92 -8.22
N GLU A 153 -13.96 -3.19 -7.94
CA GLU A 153 -14.89 -4.32 -8.06
C GLU A 153 -16.12 -4.13 -7.16
N PHE A 154 -15.92 -3.66 -5.92
CA PHE A 154 -17.02 -3.31 -5.03
C PHE A 154 -17.88 -2.18 -5.61
N GLY A 155 -17.26 -1.16 -6.21
CA GLY A 155 -17.95 -0.05 -6.87
C GLY A 155 -18.84 -0.51 -8.02
N VAL A 156 -18.36 -1.44 -8.85
CA VAL A 156 -19.15 -2.04 -9.95
C VAL A 156 -20.41 -2.73 -9.41
N ILE A 157 -20.28 -3.48 -8.31
CA ILE A 157 -21.43 -4.13 -7.66
C ILE A 157 -22.43 -3.12 -7.10
N VAL A 158 -21.94 -2.02 -6.50
CA VAL A 158 -22.80 -0.94 -6.02
C VAL A 158 -23.57 -0.31 -7.17
N GLU A 159 -22.93 -0.03 -8.32
CA GLU A 159 -23.62 0.52 -9.50
C GLU A 159 -24.75 -0.42 -9.97
N GLN A 160 -24.48 -1.72 -10.08
CA GLN A 160 -25.47 -2.72 -10.51
C GLN A 160 -26.66 -2.80 -9.54
N VAL A 161 -26.41 -2.80 -8.23
CA VAL A 161 -27.50 -2.81 -7.25
C VAL A 161 -28.32 -1.52 -7.35
N LEU A 162 -27.67 -0.35 -7.45
CA LEU A 162 -28.39 0.91 -7.60
C LEU A 162 -29.26 0.97 -8.86
N GLU A 163 -28.77 0.43 -9.98
CA GLU A 163 -29.53 0.32 -11.22
C GLU A 163 -30.80 -0.51 -11.04
N GLU A 164 -30.71 -1.67 -10.38
CA GLU A 164 -31.86 -2.54 -10.15
C GLU A 164 -32.86 -1.92 -9.17
N GLU A 165 -32.38 -1.34 -8.07
CA GLU A 165 -33.22 -0.76 -7.01
C GLU A 165 -33.95 0.52 -7.45
N LEU A 166 -33.28 1.35 -8.25
CA LEU A 166 -33.85 2.62 -8.70
C LEU A 166 -34.57 2.51 -10.05
N GLY A 167 -34.28 1.49 -10.85
CA GLY A 167 -34.84 1.28 -12.18
C GLY A 167 -34.78 2.55 -13.04
N ASN A 168 -35.95 2.99 -13.54
CA ASN A 168 -36.07 4.22 -14.34
C ASN A 168 -35.66 5.50 -13.58
N GLY A 169 -35.56 5.46 -12.26
CA GLY A 169 -35.06 6.56 -11.44
C GLY A 169 -33.54 6.75 -11.50
N PHE A 170 -32.79 5.76 -12.02
CA PHE A 170 -31.35 5.86 -12.23
C PHE A 170 -31.01 6.42 -13.61
N SER A 171 -31.13 7.75 -13.74
CA SER A 171 -30.88 8.44 -15.01
C SER A 171 -29.45 8.23 -15.52
N ALA A 172 -29.23 8.50 -16.81
CA ALA A 172 -27.90 8.39 -17.42
C ALA A 172 -26.87 9.29 -16.73
N GLU A 173 -27.28 10.49 -16.31
CA GLU A 173 -26.46 11.45 -15.58
C GLU A 173 -26.12 10.93 -14.19
N ALA A 174 -27.08 10.32 -13.49
CA ALA A 174 -26.82 9.72 -12.19
C ALA A 174 -25.82 8.56 -12.31
N ARG A 175 -25.99 7.68 -13.30
CA ARG A 175 -25.05 6.59 -13.56
C ARG A 175 -23.64 7.10 -13.84
N GLN A 176 -23.50 8.12 -14.69
CA GLN A 176 -22.21 8.73 -14.96
C GLN A 176 -21.59 9.35 -13.70
N ALA A 177 -22.39 10.05 -12.89
CA ALA A 177 -21.93 10.63 -11.63
C ALA A 177 -21.41 9.54 -10.68
N TRP A 178 -22.08 8.39 -10.56
CA TRP A 178 -21.61 7.28 -9.75
C TRP A 178 -20.31 6.67 -10.25
N LYS A 179 -20.13 6.50 -11.58
CA LYS A 179 -18.86 6.03 -12.16
C LYS A 179 -17.71 6.97 -11.82
N HIS A 180 -17.92 8.28 -12.00
CA HIS A 180 -16.92 9.27 -11.59
C HIS A 180 -16.68 9.24 -10.08
N GLY A 181 -17.73 9.05 -9.28
CA GLY A 181 -17.64 8.94 -7.82
C GLY A 181 -16.84 7.73 -7.34
N ILE A 182 -17.04 6.56 -7.96
CA ILE A 182 -16.28 5.34 -7.69
C ILE A 182 -14.82 5.54 -8.09
N HIS A 183 -14.56 6.11 -9.27
CA HIS A 183 -13.19 6.41 -9.70
C HIS A 183 -12.50 7.38 -8.73
N ALA A 184 -13.20 8.42 -8.28
CA ALA A 184 -12.72 9.35 -7.26
C ALA A 184 -12.43 8.68 -5.92
N LEU A 185 -13.32 7.79 -5.47
CA LEU A 185 -13.16 6.97 -4.27
C LEU A 185 -11.87 6.14 -4.38
N VAL A 186 -11.73 5.34 -5.44
CA VAL A 186 -10.58 4.46 -5.69
C VAL A 186 -9.29 5.26 -5.74
N ALA A 187 -9.26 6.35 -6.50
CA ALA A 187 -8.10 7.23 -6.59
C ALA A 187 -7.71 7.82 -5.23
N GLY A 188 -8.68 8.21 -4.41
CA GLY A 188 -8.41 8.76 -3.08
C GLY A 188 -7.93 7.71 -2.07
N VAL A 189 -8.58 6.55 -1.98
CA VAL A 189 -8.13 5.48 -1.06
C VAL A 189 -6.79 4.89 -1.48
N SER A 190 -6.46 4.87 -2.77
CA SER A 190 -5.16 4.41 -3.27
C SER A 190 -3.97 5.23 -2.78
N LYS A 191 -4.19 6.46 -2.31
CA LYS A 191 -3.13 7.26 -1.67
C LYS A 191 -2.66 6.68 -0.32
N THR A 192 -3.51 5.87 0.32
CA THR A 192 -3.24 5.29 1.65
C THR A 192 -3.30 3.76 1.65
N LEU A 193 -3.98 3.14 0.68
CA LEU A 193 -3.82 1.73 0.35
C LEU A 193 -2.49 1.56 -0.39
N LYS A 194 -1.61 0.69 0.13
CA LYS A 194 -0.44 0.25 -0.62
C LYS A 194 -0.88 -0.36 -1.95
N ASN A 195 -0.17 -0.08 -3.04
CA ASN A 195 -0.41 -0.78 -4.29
C ASN A 195 -0.24 -2.30 -4.05
N PRO A 196 -0.94 -3.18 -4.78
CA PRO A 196 -0.77 -4.63 -4.62
C PRO A 196 0.69 -5.07 -4.71
N GLU A 197 1.49 -4.38 -5.52
CA GLU A 197 2.92 -4.61 -5.66
C GLU A 197 3.77 -4.21 -4.45
N ASP A 198 3.24 -3.37 -3.56
CA ASP A 198 3.87 -2.94 -2.30
C ASP A 198 3.45 -3.82 -1.11
N LEU A 199 2.58 -4.81 -1.33
CA LEU A 199 2.24 -5.81 -0.33
C LEU A 199 3.37 -6.84 -0.23
N ALA A 200 3.92 -7.00 0.96
CA ALA A 200 4.96 -7.98 1.21
C ALA A 200 4.36 -9.39 1.24
N ASP A 201 4.96 -10.34 0.52
CA ASP A 201 4.58 -11.74 0.60
C ASP A 201 4.77 -12.26 2.03
N PRO A 202 3.80 -12.98 2.62
CA PRO A 202 3.88 -13.43 4.01
C PRO A 202 5.09 -14.33 4.33
N GLN A 203 5.65 -15.04 3.35
CA GLN A 203 6.74 -15.98 3.55
C GLN A 203 8.09 -15.35 3.21
N THR A 204 8.22 -14.72 2.04
CA THR A 204 9.50 -14.10 1.62
C THR A 204 9.71 -12.74 2.27
N LYS A 205 8.63 -12.06 2.69
CA LYS A 205 8.64 -10.66 3.19
C LYS A 205 9.06 -9.63 2.14
N LEU A 206 9.18 -10.02 0.87
CA LEU A 206 9.48 -9.13 -0.24
C LEU A 206 8.19 -8.63 -0.89
N THR A 207 8.21 -7.38 -1.35
CA THR A 207 7.16 -6.84 -2.22
C THR A 207 7.52 -7.08 -3.69
N LEU A 208 6.53 -7.12 -4.58
CA LEU A 208 6.77 -7.29 -6.02
C LEU A 208 7.54 -6.09 -6.60
N HIS A 209 7.28 -4.89 -6.09
CA HIS A 209 8.00 -3.67 -6.44
C HIS A 209 9.50 -3.82 -6.14
N GLN A 210 9.86 -4.25 -4.93
CA GLN A 210 11.25 -4.50 -4.54
C GLN A 210 11.95 -5.51 -5.45
N ILE A 211 11.26 -6.61 -5.79
CA ILE A 211 11.80 -7.64 -6.66
C ILE A 211 12.12 -7.06 -8.04
N ARG A 212 11.18 -6.31 -8.62
CA ARG A 212 11.34 -5.71 -9.96
C ARG A 212 12.48 -4.70 -9.99
N ASP A 213 12.58 -3.85 -8.98
CA ASP A 213 13.66 -2.85 -8.91
C ASP A 213 15.03 -3.50 -8.82
N VAL A 214 15.18 -4.50 -7.96
CA VAL A 214 16.44 -5.23 -7.80
C VAL A 214 16.81 -5.99 -9.07
N GLN A 215 15.87 -6.71 -9.69
CA GLN A 215 16.12 -7.44 -10.93
C GLN A 215 16.50 -6.50 -12.09
N ARG A 216 15.74 -5.41 -12.28
CA ARG A 216 16.00 -4.41 -13.32
C ARG A 216 17.36 -3.74 -13.13
N SER A 217 17.62 -3.20 -11.93
CA SER A 217 18.86 -2.47 -11.65
C SER A 217 20.08 -3.38 -11.69
N TRP A 218 19.95 -4.65 -11.24
CA TRP A 218 21.01 -5.64 -11.37
C TRP A 218 21.33 -5.95 -12.83
N GLU A 219 20.32 -6.21 -13.67
CA GLU A 219 20.52 -6.54 -15.08
C GLU A 219 21.29 -5.42 -15.83
N ASN A 220 20.99 -4.16 -15.54
CA ASN A 220 21.67 -3.00 -16.14
C ASN A 220 23.19 -2.97 -15.87
N ILE A 221 23.63 -3.47 -14.70
CA ILE A 221 25.04 -3.44 -14.29
C ILE A 221 25.72 -4.82 -14.34
N ARG A 222 24.95 -5.86 -14.70
CA ARG A 222 25.35 -7.28 -14.60
C ARG A 222 26.61 -7.62 -15.40
N SER A 223 26.88 -6.90 -16.48
CA SER A 223 28.10 -7.07 -17.29
C SER A 223 29.38 -6.75 -16.49
N GLY A 224 29.30 -5.86 -15.50
CA GLY A 224 30.40 -5.46 -14.62
C GLY A 224 30.44 -6.17 -13.27
N ARG A 225 29.59 -7.19 -13.05
CA ARG A 225 29.38 -7.80 -11.72
C ARG A 225 30.64 -8.34 -11.04
N ASN A 226 31.60 -8.88 -11.80
CA ASN A 226 32.85 -9.38 -11.21
C ASN A 226 33.70 -8.25 -10.64
N ALA A 227 33.83 -7.14 -11.37
CA ALA A 227 34.55 -5.96 -10.88
C ALA A 227 33.86 -5.35 -9.65
N LEU A 228 32.52 -5.33 -9.64
CA LEU A 228 31.72 -4.91 -8.50
C LEU A 228 31.97 -5.78 -7.27
N VAL A 229 31.89 -7.12 -7.40
CA VAL A 229 32.14 -8.06 -6.30
C VAL A 229 33.59 -7.99 -5.81
N SER A 230 34.56 -7.83 -6.73
CA SER A 230 35.97 -7.63 -6.39
C SER A 230 36.16 -6.37 -5.54
N SER A 231 35.56 -5.25 -5.94
CA SER A 231 35.56 -3.99 -5.19
C SER A 231 34.98 -4.16 -3.77
N ILE A 232 33.88 -4.90 -3.62
CA ILE A 232 33.29 -5.22 -2.31
C ILE A 232 34.28 -6.02 -1.46
N PHE A 233 34.89 -7.08 -2.00
CA PHE A 233 35.85 -7.89 -1.25
C PHE A 233 37.10 -7.09 -0.83
N VAL A 234 37.65 -6.26 -1.72
CA VAL A 234 38.80 -5.41 -1.39
C VAL A 234 38.46 -4.46 -0.25
N LYS A 235 37.30 -3.81 -0.29
CA LYS A 235 36.83 -2.93 0.80
C LYS A 235 36.61 -3.72 2.10
N LEU A 236 35.93 -4.86 2.02
CA LEU A 236 35.65 -5.73 3.16
C LEU A 236 36.93 -6.24 3.84
N PHE A 237 37.96 -6.62 3.08
CA PHE A 237 39.22 -7.08 3.64
C PHE A 237 40.06 -5.93 4.21
N LYS A 238 39.92 -4.71 3.69
CA LYS A 238 40.56 -3.52 4.29
C LYS A 238 39.88 -3.13 5.61
N GLU A 239 38.55 -3.15 5.66
CA GLU A 239 37.77 -2.80 6.85
C GLU A 239 37.84 -3.91 7.92
N THR A 240 37.79 -5.17 7.49
CA THR A 240 37.76 -6.34 8.38
C THR A 240 38.76 -7.42 7.91
N PRO A 241 40.08 -7.24 8.13
CA PRO A 241 41.13 -8.15 7.61
C PRO A 241 40.98 -9.62 8.01
N ARG A 242 40.35 -9.90 9.17
CA ARG A 242 40.05 -11.27 9.61
C ARG A 242 39.15 -12.04 8.63
N VAL A 243 38.30 -11.36 7.86
CA VAL A 243 37.41 -12.03 6.89
C VAL A 243 38.21 -12.71 5.79
N GLN A 244 39.34 -12.13 5.36
CA GLN A 244 40.21 -12.74 4.35
C GLN A 244 40.76 -14.10 4.80
N LYS A 245 40.89 -14.34 6.10
CA LYS A 245 41.39 -15.61 6.65
C LYS A 245 40.47 -16.80 6.41
N HIS A 246 39.19 -16.57 6.12
CA HIS A 246 38.29 -17.65 5.68
C HIS A 246 38.62 -18.20 4.30
N PHE A 247 39.47 -17.52 3.51
CA PHE A 247 39.83 -17.90 2.15
C PHE A 247 41.27 -18.41 2.09
N ALA A 248 41.49 -19.65 2.55
CA ALA A 248 42.82 -20.25 2.72
C ALA A 248 43.78 -20.01 1.54
N LYS A 249 43.29 -20.16 0.31
CA LYS A 249 44.06 -20.06 -0.93
C LYS A 249 44.67 -18.68 -1.23
N PHE A 250 44.12 -17.62 -0.65
CA PHE A 250 44.65 -16.26 -0.80
C PHE A 250 44.66 -15.51 0.54
N SER A 251 44.68 -16.25 1.66
CA SER A 251 44.62 -15.72 3.02
C SER A 251 45.85 -14.92 3.45
N SER A 252 46.97 -15.09 2.73
CA SER A 252 48.26 -14.41 2.94
C SER A 252 48.63 -13.44 1.82
N VAL A 253 47.79 -13.30 0.78
CA VAL A 253 48.02 -12.35 -0.31
C VAL A 253 47.68 -10.94 0.18
N ALA A 254 48.54 -9.96 -0.10
CA ALA A 254 48.25 -8.58 0.25
C ALA A 254 46.97 -8.12 -0.49
N VAL A 255 46.08 -7.39 0.18
CA VAL A 255 44.78 -7.01 -0.38
C VAL A 255 44.93 -6.23 -1.69
N ASP A 256 45.91 -5.33 -1.78
CA ASP A 256 46.20 -4.55 -2.99
C ASP A 256 46.82 -5.38 -4.14
N SER A 257 47.16 -6.65 -3.88
CA SER A 257 47.70 -7.61 -4.87
C SER A 257 46.74 -8.76 -5.17
N LEU A 258 45.48 -8.69 -4.72
CA LEU A 258 44.47 -9.72 -5.00
C LEU A 258 44.02 -9.70 -6.46
N ALA A 259 43.95 -8.53 -7.08
CA ALA A 259 43.56 -8.40 -8.47
C ALA A 259 44.50 -9.21 -9.38
N GLY A 260 43.94 -10.08 -10.21
CA GLY A 260 44.72 -10.99 -11.07
C GLY A 260 45.21 -12.27 -10.38
N HIS A 261 44.97 -12.46 -9.08
CA HIS A 261 45.24 -13.73 -8.41
C HIS A 261 44.17 -14.77 -8.79
N ALA A 262 44.58 -15.87 -9.42
CA ALA A 262 43.64 -16.83 -10.04
C ALA A 262 42.56 -17.39 -9.10
N ASP A 263 42.92 -17.80 -7.88
CA ASP A 263 41.92 -18.32 -6.93
C ASP A 263 41.00 -17.22 -6.37
N TYR A 264 41.45 -15.96 -6.35
CA TYR A 264 40.63 -14.84 -5.91
C TYR A 264 39.60 -14.49 -6.99
N GLU A 265 40.04 -14.37 -8.25
CA GLU A 265 39.14 -14.11 -9.38
C GLU A 265 38.08 -15.23 -9.54
N LYS A 266 38.47 -16.48 -9.27
CA LYS A 266 37.52 -17.60 -9.21
C LYS A 266 36.49 -17.42 -8.09
N GLN A 267 36.91 -16.98 -6.91
CA GLN A 267 35.99 -16.73 -5.80
C GLN A 267 35.05 -15.54 -6.07
N VAL A 268 35.56 -14.48 -6.70
CA VAL A 268 34.77 -13.34 -7.17
C VAL A 268 33.67 -13.81 -8.12
N ALA A 269 34.02 -14.60 -9.14
CA ALA A 269 33.06 -15.14 -10.08
C ALA A 269 31.99 -16.01 -9.39
N LEU A 270 32.37 -16.89 -8.46
CA LEU A 270 31.42 -17.72 -7.71
C LEU A 270 30.41 -16.91 -6.90
N VAL A 271 30.84 -15.79 -6.30
CA VAL A 271 29.94 -14.91 -5.55
C VAL A 271 29.04 -14.12 -6.51
N ALA A 272 29.58 -13.63 -7.62
CA ALA A 272 28.79 -12.95 -8.65
C ALA A 272 27.70 -13.87 -9.24
N ASP A 273 28.03 -15.12 -9.55
CA ASP A 273 27.08 -16.10 -10.06
C ASP A 273 26.04 -16.49 -9.00
N ARG A 274 26.41 -16.49 -7.72
CA ARG A 274 25.46 -16.70 -6.62
C ARG A 274 24.48 -15.54 -6.49
N LEU A 275 24.94 -14.29 -6.63
CA LEU A 275 24.07 -13.11 -6.66
C LEU A 275 23.09 -13.20 -7.84
N ASP A 276 23.59 -13.50 -9.05
CA ASP A 276 22.76 -13.73 -10.24
C ASP A 276 21.66 -14.77 -9.97
N THR A 277 22.03 -15.90 -9.37
CA THR A 277 21.11 -17.00 -9.06
C THR A 277 20.02 -16.57 -8.08
N ILE A 278 20.38 -15.87 -7.00
CA ILE A 278 19.42 -15.43 -5.97
C ILE A 278 18.48 -14.37 -6.55
N ILE A 279 19.01 -13.39 -7.27
CA ILE A 279 18.22 -12.28 -7.86
C ILE A 279 17.26 -12.79 -8.93
N SER A 280 17.72 -13.70 -9.79
CA SER A 280 16.86 -14.28 -10.83
C SER A 280 15.73 -15.14 -10.25
N ALA A 281 15.91 -15.69 -9.05
CA ALA A 281 14.92 -16.53 -8.39
C ALA A 281 13.94 -15.75 -7.48
N MET A 282 14.04 -14.41 -7.39
CA MET A 282 13.27 -13.63 -6.40
C MET A 282 11.74 -13.69 -6.60
N ASP A 283 11.28 -13.91 -7.83
CA ASP A 283 9.87 -14.08 -8.19
C ASP A 283 9.38 -15.53 -8.04
N ASP A 284 10.29 -16.51 -7.93
CA ASP A 284 9.97 -17.89 -7.55
C ASP A 284 10.27 -18.11 -6.06
N LYS A 285 9.21 -18.07 -5.27
CA LYS A 285 9.27 -18.27 -3.82
C LYS A 285 10.04 -19.53 -3.39
N LEU A 286 9.81 -20.66 -4.05
CA LEU A 286 10.43 -21.92 -3.65
C LEU A 286 11.93 -21.88 -3.93
N GLN A 287 12.32 -21.37 -5.09
CA GLN A 287 13.73 -21.22 -5.45
C GLN A 287 14.44 -20.19 -4.58
N LEU A 288 13.81 -19.04 -4.29
CA LEU A 288 14.39 -18.02 -3.42
C LEU A 288 14.67 -18.57 -2.02
N LEU A 289 13.67 -19.21 -1.40
CA LEU A 289 13.82 -19.79 -0.07
C LEU A 289 14.87 -20.91 -0.07
N GLY A 290 14.88 -21.76 -1.10
CA GLY A 290 15.90 -22.79 -1.28
C GLY A 290 17.32 -22.22 -1.35
N ASN A 291 17.51 -21.12 -2.09
CA ASN A 291 18.80 -20.43 -2.17
C ASN A 291 19.21 -19.79 -0.83
N ILE A 292 18.28 -19.18 -0.10
CA ILE A 292 18.55 -18.62 1.24
C ILE A 292 18.97 -19.72 2.21
N TYR A 293 18.30 -20.88 2.21
CA TYR A 293 18.68 -22.02 3.04
C TYR A 293 20.05 -22.58 2.66
N TYR A 294 20.33 -22.72 1.37
CA TYR A 294 21.65 -23.13 0.90
C TYR A 294 22.75 -22.19 1.42
N MET A 295 22.53 -20.88 1.32
CA MET A 295 23.47 -19.87 1.83
C MET A 295 23.62 -19.98 3.35
N LYS A 296 22.52 -20.09 4.10
CA LYS A 296 22.50 -20.27 5.55
C LYS A 296 23.38 -21.44 6.00
N TYR A 297 23.10 -22.65 5.51
CA TYR A 297 23.75 -23.85 6.02
C TYR A 297 25.22 -23.91 5.63
N THR A 298 25.54 -23.56 4.38
CA THR A 298 26.93 -23.59 3.91
C THR A 298 27.81 -22.53 4.57
N HIS A 299 27.27 -21.39 5.00
CA HIS A 299 28.04 -20.34 5.66
C HIS A 299 28.06 -20.47 7.18
N LEU A 300 27.05 -21.13 7.77
CA LEU A 300 27.07 -21.57 9.16
C LEU A 300 28.24 -22.55 9.39
N GLU A 301 28.41 -23.53 8.51
CA GLU A 301 29.52 -24.51 8.57
C GLU A 301 30.90 -23.82 8.48
N ARG A 302 30.99 -22.73 7.70
CA ARG A 302 32.21 -21.93 7.54
C ARG A 302 32.46 -20.92 8.66
N GLY A 303 31.56 -20.86 9.65
CA GLY A 303 31.66 -19.94 10.78
C GLY A 303 31.58 -18.46 10.40
N ILE A 304 30.87 -18.13 9.30
CA ILE A 304 30.72 -16.74 8.86
C ILE A 304 29.69 -16.05 9.77
N SER A 305 30.09 -14.93 10.37
CA SER A 305 29.23 -14.18 11.29
C SER A 305 28.15 -13.40 10.55
N ARG A 306 27.06 -13.06 11.27
CA ARG A 306 26.03 -12.14 10.79
C ARG A 306 26.63 -10.80 10.34
N ASP A 307 27.52 -10.23 11.14
CA ASP A 307 28.19 -8.96 10.85
C ASP A 307 28.89 -8.97 9.49
N THR A 308 29.47 -10.10 9.09
CA THR A 308 30.13 -10.22 7.78
C THR A 308 29.13 -10.09 6.63
N PHE A 309 27.91 -10.63 6.79
CA PHE A 309 26.84 -10.45 5.80
C PHE A 309 26.28 -9.02 5.80
N GLU A 310 26.17 -8.39 6.96
CA GLU A 310 25.74 -6.99 7.09
C GLU A 310 26.76 -6.04 6.46
N ASP A 311 28.06 -6.25 6.70
CA ASP A 311 29.15 -5.50 6.07
C ASP A 311 29.14 -5.68 4.55
N PHE A 312 29.00 -6.92 4.06
CA PHE A 312 28.88 -7.17 2.62
C PHE A 312 27.66 -6.47 2.01
N GLY A 313 26.50 -6.54 2.67
CA GLY A 313 25.27 -5.89 2.20
C GLY A 313 25.39 -4.37 2.15
N ARG A 314 26.01 -3.74 3.16
CA ARG A 314 26.31 -2.30 3.15
C ARG A 314 27.24 -1.93 1.99
N LEU A 315 28.36 -2.64 1.85
CA LEU A 315 29.32 -2.38 0.77
C LEU A 315 28.72 -2.61 -0.61
N LEU A 316 27.79 -3.57 -0.75
CA LEU A 316 27.02 -3.75 -1.98
C LEU A 316 26.20 -2.51 -2.30
N LEU A 317 25.43 -1.96 -1.34
CA LEU A 317 24.67 -0.72 -1.55
C LEU A 317 25.58 0.45 -1.96
N ASP A 318 26.73 0.61 -1.31
CA ASP A 318 27.70 1.66 -1.62
C ASP A 318 28.20 1.56 -3.07
N VAL A 319 28.55 0.35 -3.53
CA VAL A 319 29.05 0.12 -4.89
C VAL A 319 27.93 0.21 -5.94
N LEU A 320 26.70 -0.23 -5.62
CA LEU A 320 25.53 -0.06 -6.47
C LEU A 320 25.24 1.43 -6.72
N GLY A 321 25.24 2.25 -5.67
CA GLY A 321 25.04 3.70 -5.79
C GLY A 321 26.15 4.36 -6.62
N ALA A 322 27.41 3.98 -6.41
CA ALA A 322 28.52 4.45 -7.23
C ALA A 322 28.44 4.01 -8.71
N SER A 323 27.69 2.94 -8.99
CA SER A 323 27.46 2.42 -10.34
C SER A 323 26.23 3.03 -11.03
N GLY A 324 25.57 4.01 -10.40
CA GLY A 324 24.45 4.75 -10.98
C GLY A 324 23.06 4.15 -10.73
N VAL A 325 22.92 3.21 -9.79
CA VAL A 325 21.61 2.76 -9.31
C VAL A 325 20.90 3.92 -8.58
N SER A 326 19.62 4.15 -8.89
CA SER A 326 18.84 5.25 -8.32
C SER A 326 18.65 5.12 -6.81
N SER A 327 18.35 6.23 -6.12
CA SER A 327 18.00 6.20 -4.69
C SER A 327 16.83 5.27 -4.39
N ASP A 328 15.83 5.28 -5.26
CA ASP A 328 14.61 4.52 -5.10
C ASP A 328 14.88 3.02 -5.24
N ASP A 329 15.69 2.63 -6.24
CA ASP A 329 16.13 1.24 -6.42
C ASP A 329 17.00 0.80 -5.24
N LEU A 330 17.88 1.68 -4.72
CA LEU A 330 18.71 1.39 -3.54
C LEU A 330 17.87 1.14 -2.27
N ASP A 331 16.75 1.83 -2.09
CA ASP A 331 15.82 1.56 -0.99
C ASP A 331 15.18 0.17 -1.13
N SER A 332 14.83 -0.24 -2.35
CA SER A 332 14.39 -1.61 -2.67
C SER A 332 15.48 -2.65 -2.37
N TRP A 333 16.73 -2.40 -2.79
CA TRP A 333 17.88 -3.24 -2.45
C TRP A 333 18.09 -3.39 -0.95
N LYS A 334 17.96 -2.30 -0.18
CA LYS A 334 18.12 -2.32 1.28
C LYS A 334 17.08 -3.22 1.94
N GLY A 335 15.82 -3.17 1.49
CA GLY A 335 14.76 -4.06 1.95
C GLY A 335 15.04 -5.53 1.64
N VAL A 336 15.44 -5.81 0.39
CA VAL A 336 15.81 -7.16 -0.07
C VAL A 336 16.99 -7.73 0.70
N LEU A 337 18.04 -6.93 0.92
CA LEU A 337 19.21 -7.35 1.69
C LEU A 337 18.88 -7.63 3.15
N ALA A 338 18.00 -6.84 3.77
CA ALA A 338 17.54 -7.11 5.13
C ALA A 338 16.85 -8.47 5.24
N VAL A 339 15.97 -8.81 4.29
CA VAL A 339 15.33 -10.12 4.21
C VAL A 339 16.37 -11.22 4.02
N PHE A 340 17.29 -11.04 3.07
CA PHE A 340 18.33 -12.02 2.78
C PHE A 340 19.21 -12.31 4.00
N VAL A 341 19.75 -11.27 4.65
CA VAL A 341 20.59 -11.41 5.85
C VAL A 341 19.81 -12.07 7.00
N ASN A 342 18.54 -11.72 7.20
CA ASN A 342 17.69 -12.35 8.21
C ASN A 342 17.42 -13.83 7.93
N GLY A 343 17.33 -14.22 6.65
CA GLY A 343 17.19 -15.61 6.26
C GLY A 343 18.49 -16.41 6.40
N VAL A 344 19.61 -15.84 5.96
CA VAL A 344 20.93 -16.51 5.94
C VAL A 344 21.54 -16.60 7.35
N SER A 345 21.41 -15.56 8.15
CA SER A 345 21.94 -15.51 9.51
C SER A 345 20.95 -14.85 10.47
N PRO A 346 19.89 -15.56 10.92
CA PRO A 346 18.87 -15.02 11.82
C PRO A 346 19.45 -14.42 13.11
N LYS A 347 18.81 -13.36 13.64
CA LYS A 347 19.15 -12.84 14.97
C LYS A 347 18.86 -13.92 16.02
N LYS A 348 19.76 -14.07 16.99
CA LYS A 348 19.61 -14.98 18.12
C LYS A 348 18.55 -14.50 19.09
#